data_AF-A0AAN8X7D1-F1
#
_entry.id   AF-A0AAN8X7D1-F1
#
_cell.length_a   1.000
_cell.length_b   1.000
_cell.length_c   1.000
_cell.angle_alpha   90.00
_cell.angle_beta   90.00
_cell.angle_gamma   90.00
#
_symmetry.space_group_name_H-M   'P 1'
#
loop_
_entity.id
_entity.type
_entity.pdbx_description
1 polymer ?
#
loop_
_entity_poly.entity_id
_entity_poly.type
_entity_poly.pdbx_seq_one_letter_code
_entity_poly.pdbx_strand_id
1 'polypeptide(L)'
;MELRNIVSVKMYVQDMNNYAQLNAQYIQYFSINPPVRVCVEVPLPSDIQVQLDIVAWKRSRVTAEEDPDQMRQLSRTTMHVQSISHWAPANIGPYSQAVKASLLNTS
;
A
#
# COMPACT_ATOMS: atom_id res chain seq x y z
N MET A 1 -13.17 -8.17 0.25
CA MET A 1 -11.98 -7.29 0.35
C MET A 1 -11.84 -6.58 -0.98
N GLU A 2 -11.30 -5.36 -1.00
CA GLU A 2 -11.11 -4.54 -2.22
C GLU A 2 -9.72 -3.89 -2.20
N LEU A 3 -9.16 -3.49 -3.35
CA LEU A 3 -7.81 -2.91 -3.47
C LEU A 3 -7.54 -1.74 -2.51
N ARG A 4 -8.53 -0.89 -2.25
CA ARG A 4 -8.42 0.24 -1.30
C ARG A 4 -8.14 -0.17 0.15
N ASN A 5 -8.37 -1.43 0.50
CA ASN A 5 -8.11 -1.97 1.84
C ASN A 5 -6.64 -2.41 2.00
N ILE A 6 -5.86 -2.44 0.93
CA ILE A 6 -4.44 -2.79 1.00
C ILE A 6 -3.67 -1.67 1.71
N VAL A 7 -2.89 -2.06 2.71
CA VAL A 7 -2.09 -1.13 3.55
C VAL A 7 -0.59 -1.31 3.36
N SER A 8 -0.14 -2.50 2.95
CA SER A 8 1.26 -2.78 2.64
C SER A 8 1.39 -3.77 1.48
N VAL A 9 2.38 -3.54 0.62
CA VAL A 9 2.75 -4.40 -0.49
C VAL A 9 4.26 -4.61 -0.47
N LYS A 10 4.71 -5.86 -0.43
CA LYS A 10 6.10 -6.23 -0.76
C LYS A 10 6.09 -6.82 -2.16
N MET A 11 6.84 -6.18 -3.04
CA MET A 11 6.98 -6.52 -4.44
C MET A 11 8.34 -7.15 -4.67
N TYR A 12 8.32 -8.44 -4.99
CA TYR A 12 9.49 -9.21 -5.34
C TYR A 12 9.53 -9.31 -6.86
N VAL A 13 10.57 -8.79 -7.49
CA VAL A 13 10.73 -8.83 -8.95
C VAL A 13 11.86 -9.79 -9.31
N GLN A 14 11.69 -10.50 -10.42
CA GLN A 14 12.71 -11.43 -10.91
C GLN A 14 13.92 -10.71 -11.52
N ASP A 15 13.66 -9.60 -12.23
CA ASP A 15 14.67 -8.78 -12.93
C ASP A 15 14.27 -7.30 -12.82
N MET A 16 15.11 -6.48 -12.19
CA MET A 16 14.87 -5.05 -12.00
C MET A 16 14.96 -4.25 -13.30
N ASN A 17 15.50 -4.80 -14.39
CA ASN A 17 15.43 -4.18 -15.71
C ASN A 17 13.98 -4.03 -16.19
N ASN A 18 13.06 -4.90 -15.72
CA ASN A 18 11.63 -4.83 -16.05
C ASN A 18 10.85 -3.88 -15.13
N TYR A 19 11.51 -3.20 -14.20
CA TYR A 19 10.86 -2.38 -13.18
C TYR A 19 9.96 -1.28 -13.75
N ALA A 20 10.41 -0.59 -14.80
CA ALA A 20 9.64 0.50 -15.41
C ALA A 20 8.27 0.02 -15.92
N GLN A 21 8.23 -1.15 -16.56
CA GLN A 21 7.00 -1.78 -17.03
C GLN A 21 6.09 -2.18 -15.87
N LEU A 22 6.66 -2.80 -14.83
CA LEU A 22 5.93 -3.22 -13.64
C LEU A 22 5.36 -2.04 -12.85
N ASN A 23 6.12 -0.95 -12.72
CA ASN A 23 5.67 0.26 -12.04
C ASN A 23 4.52 0.95 -12.79
N ALA A 24 4.58 0.97 -14.13
CA ALA A 24 3.50 1.50 -14.96
C ALA A 24 2.17 0.74 -14.74
N GLN A 25 2.23 -0.58 -14.55
CA GLN A 25 1.05 -1.37 -14.18
C GLN A 25 0.61 -1.07 -12.73
N TYR A 26 1.55 -1.02 -11.78
CA TYR A 26 1.26 -0.75 -10.37
C TYR A 26 0.50 0.58 -10.16
N ILE A 27 0.91 1.64 -10.84
CA ILE A 27 0.30 2.98 -10.75
C ILE A 27 -1.17 2.98 -11.21
N GLN A 28 -1.55 2.10 -12.13
CA GLN A 28 -2.94 2.02 -12.61
C GLN A 28 -3.91 1.52 -11.51
N TYR A 29 -3.40 0.73 -10.55
CA TYR A 29 -4.20 0.15 -9.48
C TYR A 29 -4.21 0.99 -8.20
N PHE A 30 -3.17 1.78 -7.95
CA PHE A 30 -3.02 2.56 -6.71
C PHE A 30 -2.80 4.04 -7.02
N SER A 31 -3.85 4.85 -6.80
CA SER A 31 -3.84 6.29 -7.06
C SER A 31 -3.76 7.10 -5.75
N ILE A 32 -4.90 7.38 -5.12
CA ILE A 32 -4.99 8.20 -3.91
C ILE A 32 -4.77 7.30 -2.68
N ASN A 33 -3.84 7.69 -1.79
CA ASN A 33 -3.47 6.93 -0.60
C ASN A 33 -2.97 5.50 -0.90
N PRO A 34 -1.90 5.34 -1.70
CA PRO A 34 -1.29 4.03 -1.96
C PRO A 34 -0.82 3.36 -0.67
N PRO A 35 -0.68 2.01 -0.65
CA PRO A 35 -0.10 1.31 0.49
C PRO A 35 1.38 1.68 0.69
N VAL A 36 1.95 1.24 1.82
CA VAL A 36 3.42 1.16 1.94
C VAL A 36 3.92 0.16 0.91
N ARG A 37 5.04 0.46 0.25
CA ARG A 37 5.63 -0.43 -0.74
C ARG A 37 7.11 -0.70 -0.48
N VAL A 38 7.47 -1.98 -0.50
CA VAL A 38 8.85 -2.44 -0.62
C VAL A 38 9.01 -3.09 -1.98
N CYS A 39 10.07 -2.79 -2.73
CA CYS A 39 10.35 -3.42 -4.02
C CYS A 39 11.80 -3.88 -4.04
N VAL A 40 12.04 -5.17 -4.27
CA VAL A 40 13.38 -5.77 -4.28
C VAL A 40 13.48 -6.85 -5.36
N GLU A 41 14.65 -7.00 -5.95
CA GLU A 41 14.96 -8.12 -6.83
C GLU A 41 15.25 -9.37 -6.01
N VAL A 42 14.69 -10.52 -6.39
CA VAL A 42 14.98 -11.83 -5.79
C VAL A 42 14.96 -12.92 -6.86
N PRO A 43 15.68 -14.05 -6.66
CA PRO A 43 15.67 -15.16 -7.60
C PRO A 43 14.33 -15.91 -7.55
N LEU A 44 13.35 -15.42 -8.32
CA LEU A 44 12.06 -16.09 -8.53
C LEU A 44 12.19 -17.20 -9.59
N PRO A 45 11.32 -18.22 -9.56
CA PRO A 45 11.19 -19.20 -10.65
C PRO A 45 11.08 -18.52 -12.02
N SER A 46 11.60 -19.15 -13.08
CA SER A 46 11.71 -18.54 -14.41
C SER A 46 10.37 -18.12 -15.03
N ASP A 47 9.28 -18.77 -14.62
CA ASP A 47 7.90 -18.51 -15.03
C ASP A 47 7.19 -17.41 -14.22
N ILE A 48 7.85 -16.84 -13.20
CA ILE A 48 7.29 -15.81 -12.32
C ILE A 48 8.11 -14.52 -12.41
N GLN A 49 7.55 -13.51 -13.05
CA GLN A 49 8.20 -12.19 -13.20
C GLN A 49 8.08 -11.31 -11.95
N VAL A 50 6.98 -11.46 -11.20
CA VAL A 50 6.69 -10.68 -9.99
C VAL A 50 5.88 -11.50 -9.00
N GLN A 51 6.19 -11.37 -7.72
CA GLN A 51 5.40 -11.89 -6.61
C GLN A 51 5.04 -10.75 -5.65
N LEU A 52 3.78 -10.69 -5.23
CA LEU A 52 3.29 -9.69 -4.28
C LEU A 52 2.89 -10.34 -2.96
N ASP A 53 3.47 -9.90 -1.85
CA ASP A 53 2.99 -10.17 -0.50
C ASP A 53 2.23 -8.93 0.01
N ILE A 54 0.98 -9.12 0.42
CA ILE A 54 0.04 -8.03 0.63
C ILE A 54 -0.61 -8.13 2.00
N VAL A 55 -0.60 -7.02 2.73
CA VAL A 55 -1.39 -6.85 3.96
C VAL A 55 -2.56 -5.95 3.66
N ALA A 56 -3.78 -6.41 3.97
CA ALA A 56 -5.01 -5.65 3.83
C ALA A 56 -5.73 -5.51 5.17
N TRP A 57 -6.33 -4.35 5.39
CA TRP A 57 -7.14 -4.03 6.55
C TRP A 57 -8.50 -3.51 6.11
N LYS A 58 -9.56 -4.19 6.53
CA LYS A 58 -10.95 -3.76 6.32
C LYS A 58 -11.64 -3.73 7.67
N ARG A 59 -12.27 -2.62 8.00
CA ARG A 59 -13.15 -2.52 9.17
C ARG A 59 -14.35 -3.47 8.99
N SER A 60 -14.55 -4.38 9.94
CA SER A 60 -15.84 -5.08 10.06
C SER A 60 -16.90 -4.06 10.42
N ARG A 61 -18.04 -4.09 9.72
CA ARG A 61 -19.19 -3.23 10.06
C ARG A 61 -19.59 -3.56 11.50
N VAL A 62 -19.34 -2.64 12.42
CA VAL A 62 -19.99 -2.66 13.73
C VAL A 62 -21.38 -2.07 13.52
N THR A 63 -22.38 -2.70 14.13
CA THR A 63 -23.80 -2.32 14.02
C THR A 63 -23.98 -0.84 14.35
N ALA A 64 -24.83 -0.20 13.55
CA ALA A 64 -25.03 1.24 13.53
C ALA A 64 -25.55 1.76 14.87
N GLU A 65 -24.68 2.35 15.68
CA GLU A 65 -25.00 3.20 16.84
C GLU A 65 -23.68 3.73 17.45
N GLU A 66 -22.80 4.37 16.65
CA GLU A 66 -21.58 4.99 17.19
C GLU A 66 -21.40 6.43 16.71
N ASP A 67 -21.05 7.28 17.67
CA ASP A 67 -20.76 8.71 17.59
C ASP A 67 -19.82 9.07 16.42
N PRO A 68 -20.17 10.06 15.56
CA PRO A 68 -19.33 10.54 14.45
C PRO A 68 -17.88 10.87 14.83
N ASP A 69 -17.63 11.33 16.06
CA ASP A 69 -16.27 11.68 16.51
C ASP A 69 -15.39 10.45 16.76
N GLN A 70 -15.97 9.35 17.26
CA GLN A 70 -15.27 8.05 17.38
C GLN A 70 -14.97 7.46 15.98
N MET A 71 -15.83 7.76 15.00
CA MET A 71 -15.64 7.36 13.61
C MET A 71 -14.38 7.97 12.98
N ARG A 72 -13.99 9.18 13.39
CA ARG A 72 -12.76 9.87 12.95
C ARG A 72 -11.50 9.22 13.52
N GLN A 73 -11.55 8.73 14.75
CA GLN A 73 -10.41 8.15 15.45
C GLN A 73 -10.09 6.71 15.02
N LEU A 74 -11.06 6.01 14.42
CA LEU A 74 -10.95 4.64 13.92
C LEU A 74 -10.54 4.55 12.44
N SER A 75 -10.04 5.65 11.86
CA SER A 75 -9.76 5.76 10.44
C SER A 75 -8.30 5.43 10.08
N ARG A 76 -8.10 4.72 8.96
CA ARG A 76 -6.77 4.48 8.36
C ARG A 76 -6.09 5.82 8.15
N THR A 77 -4.94 6.03 8.81
CA THR A 77 -4.13 7.25 8.62
C THR A 77 -2.91 6.89 7.78
N THR A 78 -2.75 7.56 6.65
CA THR A 78 -1.59 7.40 5.75
C THR A 78 -0.68 8.62 5.88
N MET A 79 0.60 8.38 6.17
CA MET A 79 1.59 9.45 6.15
C MET A 79 2.19 9.55 4.74
N HIS A 80 1.90 10.67 4.08
CA HIS A 80 2.50 11.04 2.81
C HIS A 80 3.75 11.88 3.08
N VAL A 81 4.87 11.48 2.48
CA VAL A 81 6.04 12.34 2.42
C VAL A 81 6.27 12.72 0.98
N GLN A 82 6.14 14.01 0.69
CA GLN A 82 6.53 14.57 -0.59
C GLN A 82 8.05 14.75 -0.56
N SER A 83 8.78 13.96 -1.35
CA SER A 83 10.22 14.15 -1.47
C SER A 83 10.51 15.50 -2.14
N ILE A 84 11.42 16.27 -1.56
CA ILE A 84 11.95 17.52 -2.14
C ILE A 84 12.93 17.26 -3.29
N SER A 85 13.33 16.00 -3.53
CA SER A 85 14.23 15.64 -4.62
C SER A 85 13.45 15.16 -5.86
N HIS A 86 13.64 15.83 -7.00
CA HIS A 86 13.04 15.49 -8.30
C HIS A 86 13.30 14.04 -8.79
N TRP A 87 14.20 13.29 -8.14
CA TRP A 87 14.57 11.92 -8.51
C TRP A 87 13.82 10.82 -7.75
N ALA A 88 13.26 11.12 -6.57
CA ALA A 88 12.62 10.11 -5.74
C ALA A 88 11.12 9.87 -6.05
N PRO A 89 10.28 10.85 -6.44
CA PRO A 89 8.86 10.58 -6.70
C PRO A 89 8.56 9.96 -8.08
N ALA A 90 9.30 10.35 -9.12
CA ALA A 90 8.92 10.04 -10.51
C ALA A 90 9.19 8.58 -10.91
N ASN A 91 10.28 7.99 -10.41
CA ASN A 91 10.72 6.67 -10.88
C ASN A 91 10.11 5.52 -10.08
N ILE A 92 9.72 5.75 -8.82
CA ILE A 92 9.14 4.71 -7.96
C ILE A 92 7.61 4.79 -7.87
N GLY A 93 6.94 5.81 -8.39
CA GLY A 93 5.48 5.91 -8.29
C GLY A 93 4.99 6.15 -6.85
N PRO A 94 3.67 6.24 -6.64
CA PRO A 94 3.09 6.68 -5.38
C PRO A 94 3.20 5.58 -4.31
N TYR A 95 3.74 5.93 -3.13
CA TYR A 95 3.78 5.04 -1.96
C TYR A 95 3.58 5.84 -0.67
N SER A 96 3.00 5.21 0.36
CA SER A 96 2.97 5.77 1.71
C SER A 96 4.24 5.37 2.45
N GLN A 97 4.82 6.27 3.27
CA GLN A 97 5.93 5.87 4.14
C GLN A 97 5.47 5.01 5.32
N ALA A 98 4.26 5.29 5.82
CA ALA A 98 3.65 4.54 6.91
C ALA A 98 2.13 4.53 6.78
N VAL A 99 1.51 3.43 7.23
CA VAL A 99 0.07 3.31 7.38
C VAL A 99 -0.23 2.88 8.81
N LYS A 100 -0.98 3.71 9.54
CA LYS A 100 -1.54 3.35 10.86
C LYS A 100 -2.96 2.86 10.64
N ALA A 101 -3.20 1.60 11.02
CA ALA A 101 -4.54 1.00 11.06
C ALA A 101 -4.86 0.67 12.53
N SER A 102 -5.97 1.20 13.03
CA SER A 102 -6.42 0.91 14.40
C SER A 102 -7.24 -0.38 14.41
N LEU A 103 -6.92 -1.31 15.31
CA LEU A 103 -7.79 -2.44 15.62
C LEU A 103 -8.62 -2.04 16.84
N LEU A 104 -9.94 -2.24 16.79
CA LEU A 104 -10.78 -2.07 17.97
C LEU A 104 -10.28 -3.02 19.05
N ASN A 105 -9.64 -2.47 20.08
CA ASN A 105 -9.41 -3.13 21.35
C ASN A 105 -9.62 -2.07 22.43
N THR A 106 -10.88 -1.84 22.75
CA THR A 106 -11.27 -1.21 24.00
C THR A 106 -11.27 -2.29 25.08
N SER A 107 -10.37 -2.16 26.04
CA SER A 107 -10.47 -2.77 27.37
C SER A 107 -9.91 -1.76 28.36
#